data_AF-A0A382YK86-F1
#
_entry.id   AF-A0A382YK86-F1
#
_cell.length_a   1.000
_cell.length_b   1.000
_cell.length_c   1.000
_cell.angle_alpha   90.00
_cell.angle_beta   90.00
_cell.angle_gamma   90.00
#
_symmetry.space_group_name_H-M   'P 1'
#
loop_
_entity.id
_entity.type
_entity.pdbx_description
1 polymer ?
#
loop_
_entity_poly.entity_id
_entity_poly.type
_entity_poly.pdbx_seq_one_letter_code
_entity_poly.pdbx_strand_id
1 'polypeptide(L)'
;MKSMKRFAASAVLVFAVLSLVGCGSPGDKDPSKLGSVEKAQTVTRLRKEAEICLQQFVASEGDEDGIDIDALLCYVEKLKTTTKIYPNPNLCSSCYAQYGEALRMLGGYYRTLSLKQEESATKADSERQAALKKLSEENAQKAERNYRLALTQFNLHVASGQVLNWVYWKGFEVSARLDQYTMALKYLKLFEQNNTLDDAEKVKLTKWRKWTDDRIKKQLRDRVREELK
;
A
#
# COMPACT_ATOMS: atom_id res chain seq x y z
N MET A 1 26.92 -8.28 60.31
CA MET A 1 27.45 -6.91 60.21
C MET A 1 26.53 -6.08 59.33
N LYS A 2 26.00 -4.98 59.90
CA LYS A 2 25.44 -3.73 59.32
C LYS A 2 24.93 -3.79 57.87
N SER A 3 23.61 -3.74 57.61
CA SER A 3 22.74 -2.55 57.63
C SER A 3 23.34 -1.32 56.95
N MET A 4 22.75 -0.88 55.83
CA MET A 4 22.57 0.54 55.56
C MET A 4 21.30 0.79 54.73
N LYS A 5 20.44 1.64 55.30
CA LYS A 5 19.20 2.20 54.78
C LYS A 5 19.50 3.56 54.12
N ARG A 6 18.75 3.85 53.03
CA ARG A 6 18.07 5.11 52.64
C ARG A 6 18.87 6.43 52.51
N PHE A 7 18.67 7.12 51.38
CA PHE A 7 18.28 8.54 51.20
C PHE A 7 17.71 8.64 49.75
N ALA A 8 16.43 8.88 49.47
CA ALA A 8 15.61 10.10 49.58
C ALA A 8 16.12 11.29 48.74
N ALA A 9 15.40 11.67 47.67
CA ALA A 9 14.91 13.03 47.41
C ALA A 9 14.11 13.12 46.10
N SER A 10 12.94 13.73 46.21
CA SER A 10 12.04 14.16 45.14
C SER A 10 12.65 15.25 44.25
N ALA A 11 12.29 15.25 42.97
CA ALA A 11 12.17 16.47 42.19
C ALA A 11 10.95 16.37 41.29
N VAL A 12 9.90 17.04 41.73
CA VAL A 12 8.72 17.42 40.95
C VAL A 12 9.19 18.27 39.78
N LEU A 13 8.82 17.91 38.55
CA LEU A 13 8.71 18.89 37.47
C LEU A 13 7.30 18.85 36.90
N VAL A 14 6.57 19.89 37.29
CA VAL A 14 5.28 20.32 36.74
C VAL A 14 5.48 20.64 35.26
N PHE A 15 4.76 19.94 34.39
CA PHE A 15 4.37 20.50 33.10
C PHE A 15 2.87 20.76 33.12
N ALA A 16 2.54 22.00 33.46
CA ALA A 16 1.24 22.58 33.20
C ALA A 16 1.08 22.71 31.68
N VAL A 17 0.14 21.97 31.10
CA VAL A 17 -0.48 22.32 29.81
C VAL A 17 -1.95 22.56 30.11
N LEU A 18 -2.24 23.78 30.57
CA LEU A 18 -3.57 24.36 30.58
C LEU A 18 -3.62 25.30 29.39
N SER A 19 -4.52 25.00 28.46
CA SER A 19 -5.26 25.90 27.56
C SER A 19 -5.49 25.21 26.21
N LEU A 20 -6.66 25.14 25.59
CA LEU A 20 -8.01 25.58 25.91
C LEU A 20 -8.84 25.21 24.65
N VAL A 21 -10.06 24.72 24.86
CA VAL A 21 -11.22 24.68 23.94
C VAL A 21 -11.13 23.85 22.65
N GLY A 22 -12.00 22.84 22.58
CA GLY A 22 -12.42 22.25 21.30
C GLY A 22 -12.62 20.75 21.31
N CYS A 23 -13.27 20.19 22.34
CA CYS A 23 -13.86 18.86 22.26
C CYS A 23 -15.10 18.92 21.33
N GLY A 24 -14.86 19.18 20.06
CA GLY A 24 -15.78 18.87 18.99
C GLY A 24 -15.17 17.68 18.28
N SER A 25 -15.85 16.53 18.31
CA SER A 25 -15.68 15.55 17.24
C SER A 25 -15.70 16.36 15.94
N PRO A 26 -14.69 16.30 15.06
CA PRO A 26 -14.78 17.00 13.79
C PRO A 26 -15.95 16.32 13.08
N GLY A 27 -17.12 16.94 13.19
CA GLY A 27 -18.31 16.50 12.52
C GLY A 27 -17.98 16.32 11.05
N ASP A 28 -18.66 15.37 10.43
CA ASP A 28 -18.63 15.03 9.00
C ASP A 28 -18.93 16.26 8.12
N LYS A 29 -18.10 17.29 8.19
CA LYS A 29 -18.03 18.34 7.19
C LYS A 29 -17.48 17.64 5.97
N ASP A 30 -18.34 17.52 4.99
CA ASP A 30 -18.00 17.07 3.65
C ASP A 30 -16.63 17.67 3.26
N PRO A 31 -15.58 16.84 3.09
CA PRO A 31 -14.22 17.30 2.82
C PRO A 31 -14.13 18.22 1.58
N SER A 32 -15.11 18.15 0.68
CA SER A 32 -15.20 19.02 -0.49
C SER A 32 -15.47 20.50 -0.12
N LYS A 33 -16.10 20.77 1.04
CA LYS A 33 -16.55 22.10 1.50
C LYS A 33 -15.52 22.88 2.33
N LEU A 34 -14.36 22.29 2.60
CA LEU A 34 -13.27 22.97 3.31
C LEU A 34 -12.65 24.09 2.46
N GLY A 35 -12.24 25.19 3.10
CA GLY A 35 -11.44 26.24 2.47
C GLY A 35 -10.04 25.73 2.06
N SER A 36 -9.35 26.43 1.17
CA SER A 36 -8.02 26.00 0.67
C SER A 36 -6.98 25.82 1.79
N VAL A 37 -6.94 26.73 2.76
CA VAL A 37 -6.03 26.66 3.92
C VAL A 37 -6.39 25.47 4.82
N GLU A 38 -7.67 25.27 5.12
CA GLU A 38 -8.14 24.15 5.93
C GLU A 38 -7.85 22.79 5.27
N LYS A 39 -8.02 22.69 3.95
CA LYS A 39 -7.64 21.49 3.17
C LYS A 39 -6.14 21.21 3.29
N ALA A 40 -5.29 22.22 3.14
CA ALA A 40 -3.84 22.06 3.24
C ALA A 40 -3.40 21.61 4.65
N GLN A 41 -3.95 22.23 5.70
CA GLN A 41 -3.67 21.85 7.09
C GLN A 41 -4.14 20.43 7.41
N THR A 42 -5.36 20.08 6.96
CA THR A 42 -5.95 18.75 7.18
C THR A 42 -5.14 17.66 6.49
N VAL A 43 -4.76 17.88 5.23
CA VAL A 43 -3.92 16.90 4.50
C VAL A 43 -2.53 16.77 5.10
N THR A 44 -1.93 17.87 5.56
CA THR A 44 -0.63 17.83 6.25
C THR A 44 -0.70 16.97 7.52
N ARG A 45 -1.74 17.16 8.35
CA ARG A 45 -1.97 16.33 9.54
C ARG A 45 -2.19 14.87 9.17
N LEU A 46 -3.09 14.58 8.22
CA LEU A 46 -3.40 13.22 7.81
C LEU A 46 -2.17 12.48 7.26
N ARG A 47 -1.30 13.17 6.52
CA ARG A 47 -0.04 12.58 6.02
C ARG A 47 0.92 12.22 7.16
N LYS A 48 1.03 13.08 8.17
CA LYS A 48 1.83 12.81 9.36
C LYS A 48 1.29 11.60 10.15
N GLU A 49 -0.02 11.53 10.34
CA GLU A 49 -0.67 10.38 10.97
C GLU A 49 -0.50 9.10 10.15
N ALA A 50 -0.59 9.20 8.81
CA ALA A 50 -0.32 8.08 7.92
C ALA A 50 1.12 7.57 8.08
N GLU A 51 2.11 8.46 8.13
CA GLU A 51 3.51 8.10 8.32
C GLU A 51 3.75 7.39 9.66
N ILE A 52 3.12 7.85 10.75
CA ILE A 52 3.17 7.18 12.05
C ILE A 52 2.60 5.75 11.94
N CYS A 53 1.43 5.58 11.33
CA CYS A 53 0.82 4.27 11.12
C CYS A 53 1.69 3.36 10.24
N LEU A 54 2.35 3.90 9.20
CA LEU A 54 3.28 3.14 8.38
C LEU A 54 4.52 2.69 9.17
N GLN A 55 5.10 3.57 9.99
CA GLN A 55 6.26 3.24 10.81
C GLN A 55 5.93 2.13 11.82
N GLN A 56 4.75 2.17 12.44
CA GLN A 56 4.26 1.11 13.33
C GLN A 56 4.12 -0.23 12.59
N PHE A 57 3.50 -0.21 11.40
CA PHE A 57 3.38 -1.41 10.57
C PHE A 57 4.75 -2.00 10.21
N VAL A 58 5.68 -1.17 9.73
CA VAL A 58 7.03 -1.63 9.35
C VAL A 58 7.80 -2.18 10.55
N ALA A 59 7.67 -1.56 11.73
CA ALA A 59 8.28 -2.06 12.96
C ALA A 59 7.74 -3.45 13.35
N SER A 60 6.45 -3.71 13.10
CA SER A 60 5.83 -5.01 13.39
C SER A 60 6.24 -6.16 12.46
N GLU A 61 6.82 -5.86 11.28
CA GLU A 61 7.26 -6.92 10.35
C GLU A 61 8.42 -7.76 10.92
N GLY A 62 9.16 -7.24 11.91
CA GLY A 62 10.23 -7.93 12.61
C GLY A 62 9.86 -8.42 14.01
N ASP A 63 8.60 -8.27 14.43
CA ASP A 63 8.14 -8.64 15.77
C ASP A 63 7.70 -10.11 15.83
N GLU A 64 8.04 -10.79 16.93
CA GLU A 64 7.61 -12.17 17.20
C GLU A 64 6.11 -12.24 17.50
N ASP A 65 5.53 -11.14 18.01
CA ASP A 65 4.10 -11.02 18.34
C ASP A 65 3.21 -10.90 17.09
N GLY A 66 3.81 -10.71 15.90
CA GLY A 66 3.16 -10.71 14.60
C GLY A 66 2.99 -9.32 13.98
N ILE A 67 2.45 -9.32 12.75
CA ILE A 67 2.31 -8.10 11.93
C ILE A 67 1.07 -7.31 12.39
N ASP A 68 1.26 -6.03 12.69
CA ASP A 68 0.20 -5.08 13.06
C ASP A 68 -0.58 -4.62 11.81
N ILE A 69 -1.57 -5.42 11.42
CA ILE A 69 -2.44 -5.10 10.28
C ILE A 69 -3.29 -3.84 10.51
N ASP A 70 -3.61 -3.50 11.76
CA ASP A 70 -4.42 -2.33 12.06
C ASP A 70 -3.66 -1.04 11.78
N ALA A 71 -2.34 -1.03 12.00
CA ALA A 71 -1.46 0.04 11.56
C ALA A 71 -1.45 0.22 10.03
N LEU A 72 -1.43 -0.88 9.25
CA LEU A 72 -1.54 -0.79 7.79
C LEU A 72 -2.93 -0.30 7.34
N LEU A 73 -4.00 -0.74 7.99
CA LEU A 73 -5.36 -0.26 7.70
C LEU A 73 -5.51 1.23 8.04
N CYS A 74 -4.91 1.69 9.14
CA CYS A 74 -4.82 3.12 9.46
C CYS A 74 -4.12 3.87 8.32
N TYR A 75 -2.94 3.41 7.89
CA TYR A 75 -2.17 4.05 6.82
C TYR A 75 -3.00 4.21 5.53
N VAL A 76 -3.70 3.15 5.12
CA VAL A 76 -4.59 3.13 3.96
C VAL A 76 -5.75 4.12 4.12
N GLU A 77 -6.43 4.16 5.26
CA GLU A 77 -7.60 5.03 5.47
C GLU A 77 -7.21 6.52 5.55
N LYS A 78 -6.06 6.85 6.16
CA LYS A 78 -5.55 8.23 6.18
C LYS A 78 -5.28 8.72 4.76
N LEU A 79 -4.60 7.92 3.93
CA LEU A 79 -4.29 8.30 2.54
C LEU A 79 -5.53 8.33 1.63
N LYS A 80 -6.47 7.41 1.83
CA LYS A 80 -7.80 7.49 1.19
C LYS A 80 -8.50 8.80 1.52
N THR A 81 -8.46 9.22 2.78
CA THR A 81 -9.07 10.49 3.22
C THR A 81 -8.37 11.70 2.58
N THR A 82 -7.03 11.69 2.47
CA THR A 82 -6.31 12.75 1.73
C THR A 82 -6.74 12.85 0.26
N THR A 83 -6.98 11.71 -0.38
CA THR A 83 -7.45 11.65 -1.78
C THR A 83 -8.90 12.16 -1.90
N LYS A 84 -9.77 11.90 -0.92
CA LYS A 84 -11.13 12.46 -0.89
C LYS A 84 -11.17 13.98 -0.74
N ILE A 85 -10.20 14.58 -0.03
CA ILE A 85 -10.08 16.04 0.11
C ILE A 85 -9.70 16.69 -1.24
N TYR A 86 -8.89 16.00 -2.05
CA TYR A 86 -8.46 16.44 -3.38
C TYR A 86 -8.95 15.47 -4.47
N PRO A 87 -10.24 15.50 -4.84
CA PRO A 87 -10.83 14.55 -5.80
C PRO A 87 -10.35 14.74 -7.25
N ASN A 88 -9.61 15.82 -7.53
CA ASN A 88 -8.97 16.05 -8.82
C ASN A 88 -7.47 15.69 -8.71
N PRO A 89 -6.99 14.66 -9.45
CA PRO A 89 -5.58 14.27 -9.47
C PRO A 89 -4.62 15.40 -9.87
N ASN A 90 -5.07 16.39 -10.64
CA ASN A 90 -4.23 17.53 -11.02
C ASN A 90 -3.93 18.48 -9.86
N LEU A 91 -4.77 18.48 -8.81
CA LEU A 91 -4.56 19.31 -7.62
C LEU A 91 -3.68 18.62 -6.56
N CYS A 92 -3.68 17.29 -6.52
CA CYS A 92 -2.81 16.52 -5.63
C CYS A 92 -2.43 15.17 -6.22
N SER A 93 -1.58 15.18 -7.26
CA SER A 93 -1.17 13.95 -7.94
C SER A 93 -0.45 12.95 -7.01
N SER A 94 0.31 13.46 -6.04
CA SER A 94 0.99 12.64 -5.04
C SER A 94 0.02 11.96 -4.06
N CYS A 95 -1.18 12.52 -3.83
CA CYS A 95 -2.21 11.86 -2.99
C CYS A 95 -2.62 10.51 -3.60
N TYR A 96 -2.83 10.47 -4.92
CA TYR A 96 -3.19 9.25 -5.64
C TYR A 96 -2.02 8.25 -5.68
N ALA A 97 -0.79 8.73 -5.93
CA ALA A 97 0.38 7.87 -5.87
C ALA A 97 0.55 7.20 -4.50
N GLN A 98 0.51 7.99 -3.42
CA GLN A 98 0.63 7.49 -2.05
C GLN A 98 -0.50 6.52 -1.71
N TYR A 99 -1.74 6.85 -2.04
CA TYR A 99 -2.87 5.96 -1.78
C TYR A 99 -2.78 4.64 -2.57
N GLY A 100 -2.33 4.71 -3.83
CA GLY A 100 -2.03 3.53 -4.63
C GLY A 100 -0.97 2.63 -4.00
N GLU A 101 0.09 3.22 -3.42
CA GLU A 101 1.12 2.47 -2.72
C GLU A 101 0.57 1.79 -1.46
N ALA A 102 -0.23 2.49 -0.66
CA ALA A 102 -0.86 1.91 0.53
C ALA A 102 -1.75 0.71 0.17
N LEU A 103 -2.56 0.83 -0.89
CA LEU A 103 -3.37 -0.26 -1.41
C LEU A 103 -2.51 -1.42 -1.94
N ARG A 104 -1.40 -1.13 -2.61
CA ARG A 104 -0.44 -2.16 -3.05
C ARG A 104 0.13 -2.93 -1.86
N MET A 105 0.51 -2.24 -0.79
CA MET A 105 1.02 -2.87 0.44
C MET A 105 -0.03 -3.77 1.07
N LEU A 106 -1.28 -3.30 1.21
CA LEU A 106 -2.39 -4.10 1.72
C LEU A 106 -2.68 -5.32 0.83
N GLY A 107 -2.60 -5.17 -0.49
CA GLY A 107 -2.66 -6.30 -1.43
C GLY A 107 -1.50 -7.28 -1.26
N GLY A 108 -0.30 -6.78 -0.95
CA GLY A 108 0.88 -7.56 -0.59
C GLY A 108 0.64 -8.44 0.63
N TYR A 109 0.14 -7.83 1.71
CA TYR A 109 -0.17 -8.51 2.96
C TYR A 109 -1.15 -9.68 2.76
N TYR A 110 -2.32 -9.42 2.15
CA TYR A 110 -3.31 -10.47 1.93
C TYR A 110 -2.79 -11.58 1.00
N ARG A 111 -1.98 -11.23 -0.01
CA ARG A 111 -1.36 -12.24 -0.87
C ARG A 111 -0.42 -13.16 -0.09
N THR A 112 0.37 -12.60 0.82
CA THR A 112 1.25 -13.39 1.69
C THR A 112 0.46 -14.33 2.60
N LEU A 113 -0.65 -13.86 3.18
CA LEU A 113 -1.52 -14.72 3.98
C LEU A 113 -2.11 -15.87 3.15
N SER A 114 -2.59 -15.58 1.94
CA SER A 114 -3.11 -16.59 1.03
C SER A 114 -2.09 -17.69 0.76
N LEU A 115 -0.86 -17.32 0.39
CA LEU A 115 0.20 -18.30 0.12
C LEU A 115 0.58 -19.12 1.35
N LYS A 116 0.67 -18.49 2.54
CA LYS A 116 0.97 -19.21 3.79
C LYS A 116 -0.13 -20.23 4.11
N GLN A 117 -1.39 -19.88 3.89
CA GLN A 117 -2.54 -20.75 4.13
C GLN A 117 -2.62 -21.89 3.13
N GLU A 118 -2.34 -21.61 1.85
CA GLU A 118 -2.23 -22.63 0.81
C GLU A 118 -1.13 -23.64 1.15
N GLU A 119 0.06 -23.17 1.54
CA GLU A 119 1.16 -24.04 1.96
C GLU A 119 0.76 -24.88 3.18
N SER A 120 0.15 -24.27 4.20
CA SER A 120 -0.30 -24.95 5.41
C SER A 120 -1.36 -26.02 5.10
N ALA A 121 -2.22 -25.76 4.11
CA ALA A 121 -3.27 -26.70 3.69
C ALA A 121 -2.71 -27.99 3.07
N THR A 122 -1.47 -27.98 2.55
CA THR A 122 -0.85 -29.18 1.96
C THR A 122 -0.47 -30.25 2.99
N LYS A 123 -0.32 -29.86 4.26
CA LYS A 123 0.14 -30.72 5.36
C LYS A 123 -0.94 -30.99 6.41
N ALA A 124 -2.13 -30.43 6.23
CA ALA A 124 -3.23 -30.50 7.18
C ALA A 124 -4.10 -31.75 6.96
N ASP A 125 -4.83 -32.17 8.00
CA ASP A 125 -5.93 -33.13 7.86
C ASP A 125 -7.05 -32.58 6.95
N SER A 126 -7.99 -33.43 6.54
CA SER A 126 -9.00 -33.08 5.53
C SER A 126 -9.89 -31.89 5.93
N GLU A 127 -10.30 -31.80 7.20
CA GLU A 127 -11.15 -30.71 7.69
C GLU A 127 -10.37 -29.39 7.74
N ARG A 128 -9.16 -29.43 8.32
CA ARG A 128 -8.30 -28.24 8.43
C ARG A 128 -7.80 -27.79 7.06
N GLN A 129 -7.54 -28.73 6.15
CA GLN A 129 -7.17 -28.44 4.77
C GLN A 129 -8.27 -27.65 4.06
N ALA A 130 -9.53 -28.07 4.17
CA ALA A 130 -10.66 -27.36 3.56
C ALA A 130 -10.80 -25.94 4.11
N ALA A 131 -10.68 -25.77 5.43
CA ALA A 131 -10.71 -24.45 6.06
C ALA A 131 -9.56 -23.53 5.60
N LEU A 132 -8.34 -24.04 5.53
CA LEU A 132 -7.17 -23.28 5.08
C LEU A 132 -7.25 -22.90 3.60
N LYS A 133 -7.75 -23.79 2.73
CA LYS A 133 -7.99 -23.47 1.31
C LYS A 133 -8.99 -22.34 1.15
N LYS A 134 -10.11 -22.39 1.87
CA LYS A 134 -11.11 -21.32 1.87
C LYS A 134 -10.51 -19.98 2.30
N LEU A 135 -9.75 -19.96 3.41
CA LEU A 135 -9.07 -18.74 3.87
C LEU A 135 -8.06 -18.22 2.83
N SER A 136 -7.34 -19.12 2.17
CA SER A 136 -6.40 -18.75 1.10
C SER A 136 -7.13 -18.05 -0.04
N GLU A 137 -8.24 -18.62 -0.51
CA GLU A 137 -9.05 -18.03 -1.59
C GLU A 137 -9.63 -16.66 -1.19
N GLU A 138 -10.17 -16.52 0.02
CA GLU A 138 -10.67 -15.24 0.52
C GLU A 138 -9.57 -14.16 0.55
N ASN A 139 -8.37 -14.52 1.00
CA ASN A 139 -7.23 -13.60 1.03
C ASN A 139 -6.67 -13.31 -0.37
N ALA A 140 -6.70 -14.26 -1.30
CA ALA A 140 -6.35 -14.03 -2.69
C ALA A 140 -7.29 -13.00 -3.34
N GLN A 141 -8.60 -13.11 -3.09
CA GLN A 141 -9.59 -12.15 -3.58
C GLN A 141 -9.39 -10.76 -2.98
N LYS A 142 -9.11 -10.66 -1.67
CA LYS A 142 -8.77 -9.39 -1.01
C LYS A 142 -7.51 -8.77 -1.61
N ALA A 143 -6.49 -9.58 -1.89
CA ALA A 143 -5.25 -9.13 -2.51
C ALA A 143 -5.53 -8.57 -3.92
N GLU A 144 -6.24 -9.31 -4.75
CA GLU A 144 -6.58 -8.91 -6.11
C GLU A 144 -7.38 -7.61 -6.14
N ARG A 145 -8.40 -7.48 -5.28
CA ARG A 145 -9.19 -6.24 -5.14
C ARG A 145 -8.28 -5.05 -4.82
N ASN A 146 -7.40 -5.18 -3.84
CA ASN A 146 -6.50 -4.09 -3.44
C ASN A 146 -5.50 -3.73 -4.54
N TYR A 147 -4.96 -4.72 -5.26
CA TYR A 147 -4.11 -4.46 -6.43
C TYR A 147 -4.86 -3.74 -7.55
N ARG A 148 -6.11 -4.11 -7.84
CA ARG A 148 -6.93 -3.41 -8.85
C ARG A 148 -7.18 -1.96 -8.46
N LEU A 149 -7.49 -1.71 -7.18
CA LEU A 149 -7.65 -0.35 -6.66
C LEU A 149 -6.33 0.43 -6.72
N ALA A 150 -5.21 -0.17 -6.34
CA ALA A 150 -3.88 0.43 -6.43
C ALA A 150 -3.56 0.86 -7.87
N LEU A 151 -3.79 -0.03 -8.84
CA LEU A 151 -3.56 0.25 -10.26
C LEU A 151 -4.42 1.42 -10.75
N THR A 152 -5.68 1.51 -10.32
CA THR A 152 -6.53 2.65 -10.62
C THR A 152 -5.93 3.96 -10.09
N GLN A 153 -5.44 3.98 -8.84
CA GLN A 153 -4.81 5.17 -8.28
C GLN A 153 -3.52 5.56 -9.02
N PHE A 154 -2.68 4.58 -9.36
CA PHE A 154 -1.49 4.84 -10.18
C PHE A 154 -1.83 5.38 -11.56
N ASN A 155 -2.87 4.86 -12.22
CA ASN A 155 -3.31 5.38 -13.51
C ASN A 155 -3.79 6.84 -13.41
N LEU A 156 -4.50 7.20 -12.34
CA LEU A 156 -4.92 8.59 -12.07
C LEU A 156 -3.71 9.51 -11.83
N HIS A 157 -2.71 9.04 -11.10
CA HIS A 157 -1.44 9.76 -10.96
C HIS A 157 -0.76 9.97 -12.32
N VAL A 158 -0.57 8.91 -13.11
CA VAL A 158 0.07 9.01 -14.44
C VAL A 158 -0.70 9.94 -15.37
N ALA A 159 -2.03 9.89 -15.35
CA ALA A 159 -2.89 10.75 -16.18
C ALA A 159 -2.78 12.25 -15.82
N SER A 160 -2.34 12.59 -14.60
CA SER A 160 -2.10 13.98 -14.21
C SER A 160 -0.88 14.63 -14.86
N GLY A 161 -0.01 13.83 -15.50
CA GLY A 161 1.22 14.28 -16.14
C GLY A 161 2.38 14.59 -15.18
N GLN A 162 2.17 14.51 -13.86
CA GLN A 162 3.24 14.62 -12.87
C GLN A 162 4.11 13.37 -12.87
N VAL A 163 5.42 13.54 -12.71
CA VAL A 163 6.40 12.44 -12.76
C VAL A 163 6.84 12.08 -11.34
N LEU A 164 6.43 10.89 -10.89
CA LEU A 164 7.01 10.22 -9.71
C LEU A 164 7.57 8.87 -10.15
N ASN A 165 8.87 8.80 -10.38
CA ASN A 165 9.54 7.64 -11.00
C ASN A 165 9.24 6.30 -10.34
N TRP A 166 9.16 6.27 -9.01
CA TRP A 166 8.86 5.05 -8.26
C TRP A 166 7.47 4.50 -8.58
N VAL A 167 6.50 5.35 -8.93
CA VAL A 167 5.14 4.93 -9.30
C VAL A 167 5.15 4.06 -10.54
N TYR A 168 6.04 4.33 -11.51
CA TYR A 168 6.09 3.52 -12.72
C TYR A 168 6.52 2.08 -12.44
N TRP A 169 7.52 1.91 -11.57
CA TRP A 169 7.93 0.58 -11.13
C TRP A 169 6.83 -0.13 -10.35
N LYS A 170 6.17 0.56 -9.42
CA LYS A 170 5.07 -0.03 -8.64
C LYS A 170 3.85 -0.37 -9.50
N GLY A 171 3.52 0.47 -10.48
CA GLY A 171 2.48 0.21 -11.46
C GLY A 171 2.78 -1.00 -12.34
N PHE A 172 4.06 -1.19 -12.73
CA PHE A 172 4.53 -2.40 -13.41
C PHE A 172 4.32 -3.64 -12.52
N GLU A 173 4.80 -3.63 -11.27
CA GLU A 173 4.67 -4.76 -10.34
C GLU A 173 3.21 -5.16 -10.13
N VAL A 174 2.32 -4.19 -9.93
CA VAL A 174 0.88 -4.43 -9.74
C VAL A 174 0.24 -4.96 -11.02
N SER A 175 0.52 -4.37 -12.18
CA SER A 175 -0.04 -4.80 -13.46
C SER A 175 0.39 -6.24 -13.79
N ALA A 176 1.65 -6.58 -13.55
CA ALA A 176 2.18 -7.93 -13.75
C ALA A 176 1.52 -8.96 -12.81
N ARG A 177 1.24 -8.58 -11.55
CA ARG A 177 0.52 -9.43 -10.58
C ARG A 177 -0.94 -9.67 -10.95
N LEU A 178 -1.57 -8.72 -11.63
CA LEU A 178 -2.95 -8.83 -12.13
C LEU A 178 -3.03 -9.47 -13.53
N ASP A 179 -1.92 -10.02 -14.03
CA ASP A 179 -1.80 -10.57 -15.39
C ASP A 179 -2.19 -9.58 -16.51
N GLN A 180 -2.13 -8.28 -16.23
CA GLN A 180 -2.38 -7.20 -17.18
C GLN A 180 -1.08 -6.81 -17.89
N TYR A 181 -0.49 -7.78 -18.60
CA TYR A 181 0.87 -7.66 -19.13
C TYR A 181 1.06 -6.51 -20.14
N THR A 182 0.04 -6.17 -20.93
CA THR A 182 0.09 -4.97 -21.80
C THR A 182 0.22 -3.68 -21.00
N MET A 183 -0.48 -3.59 -19.86
CA MET A 183 -0.36 -2.44 -18.95
C MET A 183 1.00 -2.45 -18.24
N ALA A 184 1.50 -3.63 -17.86
CA ALA A 184 2.83 -3.77 -17.27
C ALA A 184 3.93 -3.23 -18.22
N LEU A 185 3.88 -3.56 -19.53
CA LEU A 185 4.80 -3.00 -20.53
C LEU A 185 4.71 -1.47 -20.63
N LYS A 186 3.50 -0.91 -20.57
CA LYS A 186 3.32 0.55 -20.59
C LYS A 186 4.03 1.21 -19.41
N TYR A 187 3.87 0.66 -18.20
CA TYR A 187 4.56 1.14 -17.01
C TYR A 187 6.08 0.97 -17.09
N LEU A 188 6.56 -0.15 -17.63
CA LEU A 188 8.00 -0.39 -17.83
C LEU A 188 8.60 0.66 -18.78
N LYS A 189 7.91 0.96 -19.88
CA LYS A 189 8.31 2.01 -20.83
C LYS A 189 8.36 3.40 -20.16
N LEU A 190 7.35 3.74 -19.36
CA LEU A 190 7.34 5.00 -18.61
C LEU A 190 8.51 5.07 -17.61
N PHE A 191 8.82 3.96 -16.93
CA PHE A 191 9.97 3.88 -16.03
C PHE A 191 11.28 4.15 -16.78
N GLU A 192 11.48 3.53 -17.94
CA GLU A 192 12.66 3.73 -18.79
C GLU A 192 12.79 5.16 -19.31
N GLN A 193 11.68 5.80 -19.68
CA GLN A 193 11.69 7.16 -20.23
C GLN A 193 11.97 8.25 -19.20
N ASN A 194 11.74 7.98 -17.91
CA ASN A 194 11.80 8.98 -16.85
C ASN A 194 12.92 8.75 -15.83
N ASN A 195 13.73 7.69 -15.99
CA ASN A 195 14.86 7.40 -15.11
C ASN A 195 16.18 7.40 -15.90
N THR A 196 17.25 7.87 -15.25
CA THR A 196 18.62 7.60 -15.72
C THR A 196 18.98 6.20 -15.27
N LEU A 197 19.21 5.31 -16.22
CA LEU A 197 19.44 3.89 -15.95
C LEU A 197 20.92 3.53 -16.16
N ASP A 198 21.50 2.82 -15.21
CA ASP A 198 22.79 2.18 -15.41
C ASP A 198 22.66 0.92 -16.31
N ASP A 199 23.80 0.35 -16.70
CA ASP A 199 23.79 -0.80 -17.61
C ASP A 199 23.21 -2.07 -16.97
N ALA A 200 23.36 -2.24 -15.66
CA ALA A 200 22.77 -3.37 -14.94
C ALA A 200 21.24 -3.26 -14.91
N GLU A 201 20.71 -2.06 -14.69
CA GLU A 201 19.29 -1.74 -14.75
C GLU A 201 18.73 -1.95 -16.15
N LYS A 202 19.41 -1.50 -17.20
CA LYS A 202 19.00 -1.76 -18.60
C LYS A 202 18.90 -3.25 -18.91
N VAL A 203 19.87 -4.05 -18.45
CA VAL A 203 19.85 -5.51 -18.61
C VAL A 203 18.65 -6.12 -17.86
N LYS A 204 18.40 -5.69 -16.63
CA LYS A 204 17.25 -6.14 -15.83
C LYS A 204 15.92 -5.79 -16.51
N LEU A 205 15.78 -4.58 -17.04
CA LEU A 205 14.57 -4.13 -17.74
C LEU A 205 14.35 -4.90 -19.05
N THR A 206 15.42 -5.21 -19.78
CA THR A 206 15.35 -6.07 -20.98
C THR A 206 14.80 -7.46 -20.65
N LYS A 207 15.24 -8.05 -19.53
CA LYS A 207 14.71 -9.34 -19.06
C LYS A 207 13.22 -9.25 -18.70
N TRP A 208 12.82 -8.18 -18.01
CA TRP A 208 11.42 -7.95 -17.67
C TRP A 208 10.54 -7.78 -18.91
N ARG A 209 10.97 -6.99 -19.88
CA ARG A 209 10.26 -6.81 -21.15
C ARG A 209 10.05 -8.14 -21.87
N LYS A 210 11.12 -8.92 -22.04
CA LYS A 210 11.04 -10.24 -22.67
C LYS A 210 10.06 -11.15 -21.93
N TRP A 211 10.18 -11.22 -20.61
CA TRP A 211 9.28 -12.04 -19.78
C TRP A 211 7.82 -11.61 -19.94
N THR A 212 7.53 -10.30 -19.95
CA THR A 212 6.17 -9.78 -20.13
C THR A 212 5.62 -10.04 -21.53
N ASP A 213 6.43 -9.87 -22.59
CA ASP A 213 6.06 -10.18 -23.97
C ASP A 213 5.72 -11.67 -24.15
N ASP A 214 6.51 -12.56 -23.56
CA ASP A 214 6.28 -14.00 -23.62
C ASP A 214 4.96 -14.39 -22.94
N ARG A 215 4.58 -13.70 -21.86
CA ARG A 215 3.29 -13.87 -21.18
C ARG A 215 2.11 -13.39 -22.02
N ILE A 216 2.24 -12.25 -22.72
CA ILE A 216 1.21 -11.77 -23.66
C ILE A 216 1.00 -12.79 -24.77
N LYS A 217 2.09 -13.27 -25.39
CA LYS A 217 2.03 -14.31 -26.44
C LYS A 217 1.37 -15.58 -25.92
N LYS A 218 1.67 -15.99 -24.68
CA LYS A 218 1.03 -17.15 -24.05
C LYS A 218 -0.48 -16.94 -23.88
N GLN A 219 -0.91 -15.83 -23.27
CA GLN A 219 -2.34 -15.52 -23.11
C GLN A 219 -3.10 -15.47 -24.44
N LEU A 220 -2.47 -14.97 -25.51
CA LEU A 220 -3.07 -14.97 -26.85
C LEU A 220 -3.23 -16.41 -27.38
N ARG A 221 -2.20 -17.25 -27.26
CA ARG A 221 -2.29 -18.66 -27.67
C ARG A 221 -3.35 -19.44 -26.89
N ASP A 222 -3.43 -19.21 -25.58
CA ASP A 222 -4.38 -19.91 -24.72
C ASP A 222 -5.83 -19.51 -25.06
N ARG A 223 -6.11 -18.21 -25.30
CA ARG A 223 -7.43 -17.75 -25.79
C ARG A 223 -7.82 -18.34 -27.15
N VAL A 224 -6.91 -18.31 -28.13
CA VAL A 224 -7.19 -18.91 -29.45
C VAL A 224 -7.50 -20.40 -29.33
N ARG A 225 -6.83 -21.13 -28.42
CA ARG A 225 -7.13 -22.55 -28.18
C ARG A 225 -8.48 -22.77 -27.53
N GLU A 226 -8.95 -21.87 -26.68
CA GLU A 226 -10.28 -21.93 -26.09
C GLU A 226 -11.38 -21.65 -27.12
N GLU A 227 -11.16 -20.71 -28.04
CA GLU A 227 -12.10 -20.39 -29.13
C GLU A 227 -12.22 -21.49 -30.19
N LEU A 228 -11.21 -22.36 -30.31
CA LEU A 228 -11.17 -23.48 -31.26
C LEU A 228 -11.70 -24.81 -30.69
N LYS A 229 -12.14 -24.83 -29.42
CA LYS A 229 -12.75 -26.00 -28.76
C LYS A 229 -14.26 -25.87 -28.74
#